data_AF-A0A183DVR6-F1
#
_entry.id   AF-A0A183DVR6-F1
#
_cell.length_a   1.000
_cell.length_b   1.000
_cell.length_c   1.000
_cell.angle_alpha   90.00
_cell.angle_beta   90.00
_cell.angle_gamma   90.00
#
_symmetry.space_group_name_H-M   'P 1'
#
loop_
_entity.id
_entity.type
_entity.pdbx_description
1 polymer ?
#
loop_
_entity_poly.entity_id
_entity_poly.type
_entity_poly.pdbx_seq_one_letter_code
_entity_poly.pdbx_strand_id
1 'polypeptide(L)' 'MIKPSADFKCPNPEQFKCSSNQCIEKVWVCDGEADCTGADDEDPQLCKGAIYVSSYSLLSNF' A
#
# COMPACT_ATOMS: atom_id res chain seq x y z
N MET A 1 7.58 -28.75 15.51
CA MET A 1 6.60 -27.67 15.71
C MET A 1 6.29 -27.04 14.35
N ILE A 2 5.35 -27.61 13.60
CA ILE A 2 4.93 -27.09 12.29
C ILE A 2 3.77 -26.12 12.55
N LYS A 3 3.94 -24.82 12.28
CA LYS A 3 2.78 -23.92 12.14
C LYS A 3 2.35 -23.94 10.68
N PRO A 4 1.08 -24.24 10.38
CA PRO A 4 0.58 -24.21 9.01
C PRO A 4 0.63 -22.77 8.50
N SER A 5 1.25 -22.61 7.34
CA SER A 5 1.31 -21.42 6.53
C SER A 5 -0.09 -20.93 6.13
N ALA A 6 -0.65 -19.97 6.86
CA ALA A 6 -1.91 -19.31 6.47
C ALA A 6 -2.08 -17.86 6.96
N ASP A 7 -1.07 -17.25 7.61
CA ASP A 7 -1.13 -15.85 8.06
C ASP A 7 0.16 -15.13 7.68
N PHE A 8 0.38 -14.88 6.39
CA PHE A 8 1.45 -13.96 6.00
C PHE A 8 1.08 -12.58 6.55
N LYS A 9 1.79 -12.15 7.60
CA LYS A 9 1.66 -10.84 8.24
C LYS A 9 3.02 -10.18 8.19
N CYS A 10 3.05 -8.92 7.78
CA CYS A 10 4.30 -8.17 7.73
C CYS A 10 4.89 -8.00 9.14
N PRO A 11 6.22 -8.05 9.28
CA PRO A 11 6.90 -7.98 10.57
C PRO A 11 6.63 -6.64 11.27
N ASN A 12 6.48 -5.56 10.51
CA ASN A 12 6.22 -4.23 11.06
C ASN A 12 4.74 -3.85 10.93
N PRO A 13 4.17 -3.18 11.94
CA PRO A 13 2.80 -2.66 11.87
C PRO A 13 2.66 -1.51 10.87
N GLU A 14 3.78 -0.85 10.51
CA GLU A 14 3.83 0.21 9.48
C GLU A 14 4.07 -0.29 8.07
N GLN A 15 4.04 -1.61 7.87
CA GLN A 15 4.10 -2.21 6.56
C GLN A 15 2.72 -2.59 6.05
N PHE A 16 2.51 -2.38 4.76
CA PHE A 16 1.37 -2.86 4.02
C PHE A 16 1.69 -4.20 3.37
N LYS A 17 0.71 -5.11 3.41
CA LYS A 17 0.81 -6.43 2.79
C LYS A 17 0.20 -6.36 1.39
N CYS A 18 1.04 -6.55 0.39
CA CYS A 18 0.62 -6.77 -1.00
C CYS A 18 -0.10 -8.12 -1.13
N SER A 19 -0.97 -8.27 -2.13
CA SER A 19 -1.61 -9.57 -2.43
C SER A 19 -0.60 -10.63 -2.86
N SER A 20 0.55 -10.21 -3.37
CA SER A 20 1.70 -11.06 -3.70
C SER A 20 2.45 -11.62 -2.49
N ASN A 21 2.01 -11.33 -1.26
CA ASN A 21 2.75 -11.61 -0.02
C ASN A 21 4.12 -10.91 0.02
N GLN A 22 4.19 -9.71 -0.55
CA GLN A 22 5.27 -8.77 -0.31
C GLN A 22 4.86 -7.80 0.79
N CYS A 23 5.83 -7.29 1.53
CA CYS A 23 5.64 -6.22 2.51
C CYS A 23 6.35 -4.98 1.99
N ILE A 24 5.59 -3.90 1.86
CA ILE A 24 6.10 -2.56 1.54
C ILE A 24 5.81 -1.63 2.72
N GLU A 25 6.49 -0.50 2.81
CA GLU A 25 6.15 0.49 3.82
C GLU A 25 4.81 1.15 3.47
N LYS A 26 3.95 1.44 4.45
CA LYS A 26 2.65 2.11 4.20
C LYS A 26 2.79 3.47 3.50
N VAL A 27 3.96 4.09 3.60
CA VAL A 27 4.26 5.37 2.94
C VAL A 27 4.38 5.23 1.42
N TRP A 28 4.59 4.01 0.93
CA TRP A 28 4.64 3.64 -0.49
C TRP A 28 3.29 3.13 -1.00
N VAL A 29 2.21 3.25 -0.20
CA VAL A 29 0.87 2.90 -0.64
C VAL A 29 0.20 4.15 -1.19
N CYS A 30 -0.25 4.10 -2.44
CA CYS A 30 -0.86 5.23 -3.14
C CYS A 30 0.08 6.43 -3.25
N ASP A 31 1.35 6.17 -3.55
CA ASP A 31 2.40 7.19 -3.67
C ASP A 31 2.71 7.57 -5.13
N GLY A 32 2.19 6.79 -6.09
CA GLY A 32 2.33 7.01 -7.53
C GLY A 32 3.33 6.10 -8.20
N GLU A 33 4.03 5.27 -7.44
CA GLU A 33 4.95 4.27 -7.94
C GLU A 33 4.41 2.87 -7.61
N ALA A 34 4.68 1.89 -8.48
CA ALA A 34 4.25 0.53 -8.25
C ALA A 34 5.32 -0.20 -7.41
N ASP A 35 5.15 -0.22 -6.09
CA ASP A 35 6.06 -0.92 -5.18
C ASP A 35 5.64 -2.38 -4.96
N CYS A 36 4.34 -2.69 -4.95
CA CYS A 36 3.88 -4.08 -4.93
C CYS A 36 4.11 -4.79 -6.27
N THR A 37 4.48 -6.07 -6.19
CA THR A 37 4.43 -6.98 -7.36
C THR A 37 2.95 -7.17 -7.76
N GLY A 38 2.47 -6.36 -8.69
CA GLY A 38 1.06 -6.28 -9.10
C GLY A 38 0.47 -4.87 -9.12
N ALA A 39 1.19 -3.87 -8.59
CA ALA A 39 0.72 -2.49 -8.41
C ALA A 39 -0.59 -2.40 -7.58
N ASP A 40 -0.84 -3.39 -6.71
CA ASP A 40 -2.03 -3.43 -5.85
C ASP A 40 -2.06 -2.30 -4.82
N ASP A 41 -0.88 -1.83 -4.41
CA ASP A 41 -0.65 -0.63 -3.61
C ASP A 41 -1.13 0.64 -4.30
N GLU A 42 -1.20 0.63 -5.62
CA GLU A 42 -1.68 1.72 -6.47
C GLU A 42 -3.09 1.44 -7.05
N ASP A 43 -3.78 0.40 -6.55
CA ASP A 43 -5.13 0.07 -7.03
C ASP A 43 -6.08 1.25 -6.74
N PRO A 44 -6.78 1.81 -7.74
CA PRO A 44 -7.73 2.89 -7.54
C PRO A 44 -8.85 2.57 -6.54
N GLN A 45 -9.18 1.30 -6.30
CA GLN A 45 -10.13 0.88 -5.28
C GLN A 45 -9.55 0.91 -3.87
N LEU A 46 -8.24 0.62 -3.72
CA LEU A 46 -7.51 0.75 -2.45
C LEU A 46 -7.26 2.23 -2.13
N CYS A 47 -6.84 3.00 -3.13
CA CYS A 47 -6.52 4.42 -3.02
C CYS A 47 -7.73 5.37 -2.98
N LYS A 48 -8.96 4.85 -2.97
CA LYS A 48 -10.19 5.65 -2.85
C LYS A 48 -10.31 6.46 -1.55
N GLY A 49 -9.54 6.11 -0.52
CA GLY A 49 -9.48 6.82 0.77
C GLY A 49 -8.08 7.28 1.18
N ALA A 50 -7.04 6.75 0.54
CA ALA A 50 -5.70 7.31 0.63
C ALA A 50 -5.67 8.51 -0.29
N ILE A 51 -5.89 9.70 0.27
CA ILE A 51 -5.56 10.94 -0.42
C ILE A 51 -4.08 10.78 -0.78
N TYR A 52 -3.78 10.54 -2.06
CA TYR A 52 -2.43 10.67 -2.59
C TYR A 52 -1.87 11.92 -1.94
N VAL A 53 -0.80 11.79 -1.17
CA VAL A 53 -0.04 12.94 -0.71
C VAL A 53 0.75 13.52 -1.89
N SER A 54 0.12 13.58 -3.07
CA SER A 54 0.28 14.68 -3.99
C SER A 54 0.05 15.93 -3.18
N SER A 55 1.17 16.48 -2.76
CA SER A 55 1.40 17.83 -2.25
C SER A 55 0.85 18.95 -3.17
N TYR A 56 -0.04 18.63 -4.12
CA TYR A 56 -0.68 19.54 -5.06
C TYR A 56 -2.20 19.31 -5.27
N SER A 57 -2.93 18.67 -4.36
CA SER A 57 -4.42 18.77 -4.37
C SER A 57 -4.99 19.87 -3.44
N LEU A 58 -4.13 20.68 -2.80
CA LEU A 58 -4.51 21.98 -2.22
C LEU A 58 -4.28 23.17 -3.17
N LEU A 59 -4.28 22.95 -4.48
CA LEU A 59 -4.52 24.03 -5.45
C LEU A 59 -5.79 23.74 -6.27
N SER A 60 -6.86 23.35 -5.59
CA SER A 60 -8.19 23.80 -6.01
C SER A 60 -8.23 25.31 -5.76
N ASN A 61 -7.73 26.06 -6.73
CA ASN A 61 -7.82 27.51 -6.76
C ASN A 61 -9.16 27.90 -7.41
N PHE A 62 -10.28 27.42 -6.84
CA PHE A 62 -11.63 27.98 -6.93
C PHE A 62 -12.58 27.27 -5.98
#